data_AF-A0A2S9G935-F1
#
_entry.id   AF-A0A2S9G935-F1
#
_cell.length_a   1.000
_cell.length_b   1.000
_cell.length_c   1.000
_cell.angle_alpha   90.00
_cell.angle_beta   90.00
_cell.angle_gamma   90.00
#
_symmetry.space_group_name_H-M   'P 1'
#
loop_
_entity.id
_entity.type
_entity.pdbx_description
1 polymer ?
#
loop_
_entity_poly.entity_id
_entity_poly.type
_entity_poly.pdbx_seq_one_letter_code
_entity_poly.pdbx_strand_id
1 'polypeptide(L)'
;RPNDSVMYSVTVYNEPEPGAWPNRTVGLLYDSDMAIGDDGTFPCVLGPRRPAGYDGPFVELAPDARGIITRDYHEHPESGARVA
;
A
#
# COMPACT_ATOMS: atom_id res chain seq x y z
N ARG A 1 -8.68 -10.05 14.95
CA ARG A 1 -8.25 -8.69 14.55
C ARG A 1 -8.23 -8.66 13.02
N PRO A 2 -8.50 -7.54 12.34
CA PRO A 2 -8.70 -7.52 10.87
C PRO A 2 -7.45 -7.87 10.04
N ASN A 3 -6.28 -7.99 10.67
CA ASN A 3 -5.04 -8.47 10.08
C ASN A 3 -4.21 -9.11 11.20
N ASP A 4 -3.56 -10.25 10.94
CA ASP A 4 -2.52 -10.81 11.80
C ASP A 4 -1.17 -11.00 11.11
N SER A 5 -0.99 -10.30 9.98
CA SER A 5 0.31 -10.15 9.37
C SER A 5 1.31 -9.56 10.37
N VAL A 6 2.53 -10.09 10.36
CA VAL A 6 3.67 -9.52 11.09
C VAL A 6 4.20 -8.25 10.42
N MET A 7 3.90 -8.08 9.13
CA MET A 7 4.14 -6.86 8.36
C MET A 7 3.20 -6.81 7.16
N TYR A 8 2.76 -5.62 6.76
CA TYR A 8 2.07 -5.41 5.50
C TYR A 8 2.60 -4.20 4.74
N SER A 9 2.36 -4.17 3.43
CA SER A 9 2.78 -3.06 2.57
C SER A 9 1.80 -2.77 1.45
N VAL A 10 1.79 -1.51 1.01
CA VAL A 10 1.13 -1.04 -0.22
C VAL A 10 2.23 -0.54 -1.15
N THR A 11 2.46 -1.21 -2.28
CA THR A 11 3.47 -0.80 -3.27
C THR A 11 2.81 -0.41 -4.57
N VAL A 12 3.18 0.75 -5.11
CA VAL A 12 2.78 1.23 -6.42
C VAL A 12 3.92 1.00 -7.40
N TYR A 13 3.58 0.45 -8.56
CA TYR A 13 4.50 0.16 -9.65
C TYR A 13 4.10 0.89 -10.93
N ASN A 14 5.09 1.20 -11.77
CA ASN A 14 4.85 1.82 -13.05
C ASN A 14 4.51 0.81 -14.17
N GLU A 15 4.00 1.31 -15.28
CA GLU A 15 3.93 0.65 -16.58
C GLU A 15 4.66 1.55 -17.58
N PRO A 16 5.92 1.24 -17.97
CA PRO A 16 6.74 2.15 -18.78
C PRO A 16 6.21 2.34 -20.20
N GLU A 17 5.51 1.33 -20.73
CA GLU A 17 4.77 1.37 -21.98
C GLU A 17 3.58 0.40 -21.90
N PRO A 18 2.51 0.59 -22.68
CA PRO A 18 1.32 -0.25 -22.58
C PRO A 18 1.63 -1.75 -22.75
N GLY A 19 1.32 -2.54 -21.72
CA GLY A 19 1.55 -3.98 -21.66
C GLY A 19 2.94 -4.39 -21.14
N ALA A 20 3.83 -3.45 -20.85
CA ALA A 20 5.15 -3.78 -20.31
C ALA A 20 5.10 -4.16 -18.83
N TRP A 21 6.05 -5.02 -18.46
CA TRP A 21 6.29 -5.32 -17.06
C TRP A 21 6.77 -4.07 -16.31
N PRO A 22 6.34 -3.91 -15.05
CA PRO A 22 6.88 -2.84 -14.22
C PRO A 22 8.39 -2.95 -14.07
N ASN A 23 9.06 -1.81 -14.16
CA ASN A 23 10.51 -1.72 -14.01
C ASN A 23 10.94 -0.82 -12.85
N ARG A 24 9.98 -0.18 -12.16
CA ARG A 24 10.25 0.77 -11.08
C ARG A 24 9.10 0.80 -10.06
N THR A 25 9.48 0.95 -8.79
CA THR A 25 8.55 1.33 -7.72
C THR A 25 8.25 2.83 -7.80
N VAL A 26 6.98 3.18 -7.93
CA VAL A 26 6.50 4.57 -7.88
C VAL A 26 6.41 5.06 -6.43
N GLY A 27 5.91 4.21 -5.54
CA GLY A 27 5.84 4.51 -4.12
C GLY A 27 5.58 3.25 -3.29
N LEU A 28 5.81 3.37 -2.00
CA LEU A 28 5.76 2.27 -1.05
C LEU A 28 5.40 2.81 0.31
N LEU A 29 4.43 2.17 0.95
CA LEU A 29 4.10 2.36 2.36
C LEU A 29 4.21 1.01 3.04
N TYR A 30 4.87 1.00 4.20
CA TYR A 30 4.84 -0.11 5.14
C TYR A 30 3.80 0.16 6.24
N ASP A 31 3.46 -0.87 6.98
CA ASP A 31 2.66 -0.78 8.21
C ASP A 31 3.16 0.28 9.20
N SER A 32 4.48 0.46 9.33
CA SER A 32 5.08 1.52 10.16
C SER A 32 4.77 2.94 9.68
N ASP A 33 4.43 3.11 8.40
CA ASP A 33 3.95 4.38 7.85
C ASP A 33 2.44 4.54 8.05
N MET A 34 1.69 3.44 8.23
CA MET A 34 0.22 3.37 8.22
C MET A 34 -0.33 2.88 9.56
N ALA A 35 -0.34 3.76 10.56
CA ALA A 35 -0.88 3.41 11.88
C ALA A 35 -2.35 2.93 11.78
N ILE A 36 -2.65 1.80 12.42
CA ILE A 36 -4.01 1.26 12.50
C ILE A 36 -4.79 2.07 13.54
N GLY A 37 -5.92 2.63 13.14
CA GLY A 37 -6.83 3.37 14.00
C GLY A 37 -7.67 2.47 14.90
N ASP A 38 -8.43 3.09 15.80
CA ASP A 38 -9.28 2.39 16.78
C ASP A 38 -10.39 1.53 16.13
N ASP A 39 -10.76 1.83 14.89
CA ASP A 39 -11.71 1.06 14.10
C ASP A 39 -11.08 -0.16 13.40
N GLY A 40 -9.78 -0.38 13.58
CA GLY A 40 -9.03 -1.48 12.99
C GLY A 40 -8.67 -1.27 11.52
N THR A 41 -8.84 -0.06 10.98
CA THR A 41 -8.45 0.31 9.61
C THR A 41 -7.17 1.13 9.60
N PHE A 42 -6.51 1.22 8.45
CA PHE A 42 -5.41 2.16 8.22
C PHE A 42 -5.73 3.01 6.97
N PRO A 43 -5.69 4.35 7.06
CA PRO A 43 -5.89 5.19 5.90
C PRO A 43 -4.57 5.47 5.18
N CYS A 44 -4.58 5.37 3.85
CA CYS A 44 -3.54 5.97 3.00
C CYS A 44 -4.19 6.59 1.76
N VAL A 45 -3.56 7.63 1.22
CA VAL A 45 -4.04 8.32 0.01
C VAL A 45 -3.04 8.14 -1.13
N LEU A 46 -3.55 7.82 -2.31
CA LEU A 46 -2.76 7.72 -3.53
C LEU A 46 -3.30 8.73 -4.54
N GLY A 47 -2.46 9.60 -5.07
CA GLY A 47 -2.90 10.60 -6.04
C GLY A 47 -1.75 11.36 -6.70
N PRO A 48 -2.02 12.14 -7.77
CA PRO A 48 -0.98 12.90 -8.47
C PRO A 48 -0.46 14.09 -7.65
N ARG A 49 -1.14 14.44 -6.55
CA ARG A 49 -0.72 15.46 -5.59
C ARG A 49 -1.39 15.19 -4.25
N ARG A 50 -0.67 15.47 -3.17
CA ARG A 50 -1.21 15.42 -1.81
C ARG A 50 -2.39 16.40 -1.65
N PRO A 51 -3.56 15.96 -1.15
CA PRO A 51 -4.66 16.87 -0.85
C PRO A 51 -4.25 17.96 0.15
N ALA A 52 -4.79 19.17 -0.01
CA ALA A 52 -4.52 20.26 0.92
C ALA A 52 -5.02 19.90 2.32
N GLY A 53 -4.18 20.07 3.33
CA GLY A 53 -4.50 19.74 4.72
C GLY A 53 -4.42 18.24 5.07
N TYR A 54 -4.00 17.37 4.15
CA TYR A 54 -3.77 15.96 4.45
C TYR A 54 -2.30 15.68 4.80
N ASP A 55 -2.04 15.36 6.06
CA ASP A 55 -0.71 15.04 6.61
C ASP A 55 -0.45 13.54 6.78
N GLY A 56 -1.45 12.70 6.50
CA GLY A 56 -1.35 11.24 6.62
C GLY A 56 -0.51 10.55 5.54
N PRO A 57 -0.48 9.20 5.56
CA PRO A 57 0.32 8.38 4.66
C PRO A 57 -0.12 8.59 3.20
N PHE A 58 0.83 8.94 2.34
CA PHE A 58 0.52 9.35 0.97
C PHE A 58 1.57 8.85 -0.02
N VAL A 59 1.09 8.36 -1.17
CA VAL A 59 1.93 8.07 -2.33
C VAL A 59 1.58 9.03 -3.46
N GLU A 60 2.57 9.79 -3.92
CA GLU A 60 2.45 10.58 -5.13
C GLU A 60 2.52 9.67 -6.36
N LEU A 61 1.46 9.66 -7.16
CA LEU A 61 1.37 8.85 -8.37
C LEU A 61 2.02 9.59 -9.53
N ALA A 62 3.13 9.04 -10.02
CA ALA A 62 3.72 9.45 -11.29
C ALA A 62 2.75 9.16 -12.46
N PRO A 63 2.88 9.85 -13.61
CA PRO A 63 2.02 9.63 -14.77
C PRO A 63 2.02 8.20 -15.31
N ASP A 64 3.11 7.46 -15.08
CA ASP A 64 3.30 6.06 -15.47
C ASP A 64 2.84 5.06 -14.40
N ALA A 65 2.24 5.51 -13.28
CA ALA A 65 1.73 4.61 -12.23
C ALA A 65 0.55 3.77 -12.72
N ARG A 66 0.58 2.46 -12.47
CA ARG A 66 -0.44 1.55 -13.03
C ARG A 66 -0.90 0.44 -12.10
N GLY A 67 0.03 -0.20 -11.40
CA GLY A 67 -0.24 -1.37 -10.57
C GLY A 67 -0.09 -1.05 -9.09
N ILE A 68 -0.99 -1.59 -8.27
CA ILE A 68 -0.84 -1.61 -6.81
C ILE A 68 -0.77 -3.08 -6.40
N ILE A 69 0.24 -3.41 -5.60
CA ILE A 69 0.37 -4.73 -4.97
C ILE A 69 0.37 -4.50 -3.47
N THR A 70 -0.60 -5.12 -2.80
CA THR A 70 -0.57 -5.29 -1.36
C THR A 70 0.17 -6.58 -1.01
N ARG A 71 0.91 -6.57 0.08
CA ARG A 71 1.54 -7.77 0.62
C ARG A 71 1.25 -7.84 2.10
N ASP A 72 0.85 -9.02 2.53
CA ASP A 72 0.53 -9.38 3.91
C ASP A 72 1.44 -10.56 4.26
N TYR A 73 2.38 -10.32 5.18
CA TYR A 73 3.36 -11.31 5.59
C TYR A 73 2.88 -11.98 6.86
N HIS A 74 2.50 -13.25 6.78
CA HIS A 74 2.04 -14.03 7.92
C HIS A 74 3.14 -15.00 8.39
N GLU A 75 3.34 -15.07 9.72
CA GLU A 75 4.22 -16.08 10.33
C GLU A 75 3.55 -17.47 10.31
N HIS A 76 2.23 -17.51 10.48
CA HIS A 76 1.41 -18.74 10.48
C HIS A 76 0.27 -18.66 9.45
N PRO A 77 0.58 -18.71 8.14
CA PRO A 77 -0.41 -18.52 7.07
C PRO A 77 -1.54 -19.58 7.06
N GLU A 78 -1.35 -20.71 7.72
CA GLU A 78 -2.34 -21.79 7.85
C GLU A 78 -3.45 -21.51 8.87
N SER A 79 -3.20 -20.60 9.81
CA SER A 79 -4.13 -20.27 10.90
C SER A 79 -4.46 -18.78 10.99
N GLY A 80 -3.69 -17.94 10.28
CA GLY A 80 -3.84 -16.51 10.33
C GLY A 80 -5.00 -15.94 9.51
N ALA A 81 -5.53 -14.80 9.96
CA ALA A 81 -6.58 -14.02 9.33
C ALA A 81 -6.01 -12.96 8.37
N ARG A 82 -6.32 -13.12 7.09
CA ARG A 82 -6.04 -12.11 6.06
C ARG A 82 -6.92 -10.88 6.26
N VAL A 83 -6.47 -9.75 5.70
CA VAL A 83 -7.34 -8.58 5.51
C VAL A 83 -8.51 -8.96 4.60
N ALA A 84 -9.73 -8.71 5.06
CA ALA A 84 -10.97 -8.91 4.32
C ALA A 84 -11.42 -7.62 3.62
#